data_AF-A0A3D0MGC3-F1
#
_entry.id   AF-A0A3D0MGC3-F1
#
_cell.length_a   1.000
_cell.length_b   1.000
_cell.length_c   1.000
_cell.angle_alpha   90.00
_cell.angle_beta   90.00
_cell.angle_gamma   90.00
#
_symmetry.space_group_name_H-M   'P 1'
#
loop_
_entity.id
_entity.type
_entity.pdbx_description
1 polymer ?
#
loop_
_entity_poly.entity_id
_entity_poly.type
_entity_poly.pdbx_seq_one_letter_code
_entity_poly.pdbx_strand_id
1 'polypeptide(L)' 'MTQLHNEKDNQVTYSVVIGRVSTEDDDRILETLESLYNQEEDHSVEVLLADRINDHVSQRIKNDFPDTRIIECSP' A
#
# COMPACT_ATOMS: atom_id res chain seq x y z
N MET A 1 14.93 -29.80 17.68
CA MET A 1 15.18 -28.45 18.21
C MET A 1 16.42 -27.94 17.48
N THR A 2 16.41 -26.89 16.69
CA THR A 2 15.66 -25.62 16.81
C THR A 2 15.42 -25.12 15.37
N GLN A 3 14.18 -24.87 14.99
CA GLN A 3 13.87 -24.17 13.74
C GLN A 3 14.32 -22.72 13.93
N LEU A 4 15.43 -22.35 13.28
CA LEU A 4 15.75 -20.95 13.02
C LEU A 4 14.64 -20.45 12.10
N HIS A 5 13.77 -19.59 12.63
CA HIS A 5 12.87 -18.79 11.81
C HIS A 5 13.78 -17.99 10.86
N ASN A 6 13.85 -18.42 9.61
CA ASN A 6 14.32 -17.56 8.54
C ASN A 6 13.30 -16.42 8.50
N GLU A 7 13.67 -15.27 9.06
CA GLU A 7 13.12 -14.00 8.62
C GLU A 7 13.33 -14.00 7.09
N LYS A 8 12.27 -14.28 6.34
CA LYS A 8 12.25 -13.97 4.91
C LYS A 8 12.45 -12.46 4.88
N ASP A 9 13.69 -12.03 4.69
CA ASP A 9 14.00 -10.71 4.14
C ASP A 9 13.24 -10.68 2.81
N ASN A 10 12.00 -10.22 2.87
CA ASN A 10 11.16 -10.02 1.70
C ASN A 10 11.75 -8.80 1.03
N GLN A 11 12.82 -9.03 0.27
CA GLN A 11 13.63 -7.99 -0.31
C GLN A 11 12.74 -7.25 -1.30
N VAL A 12 12.21 -6.10 -0.85
CA VAL A 12 11.35 -5.24 -1.64
C VAL A 12 12.08 -4.96 -2.96
N THR A 13 11.47 -5.39 -4.06
CA THR A 13 12.06 -5.26 -5.39
C THR A 13 11.91 -3.83 -5.89
N TYR A 14 10.80 -3.17 -5.54
CA TYR A 14 10.52 -1.77 -5.83
C TYR A 14 9.43 -1.22 -4.90
N SER A 15 9.42 0.09 -4.72
CA SER A 15 8.37 0.80 -3.96
C SER A 15 7.52 1.64 -4.90
N VAL A 16 6.20 1.62 -4.70
CA VAL A 16 5.23 2.47 -5.40
C VAL A 16 4.75 3.53 -4.44
N VAL A 17 4.88 4.80 -4.82
CA VAL A 17 4.42 5.94 -4.01
C VAL A 17 3.24 6.61 -4.71
N ILE A 18 2.11 6.69 -4.01
CA ILE A 18 0.87 7.30 -4.50
C ILE A 18 0.55 8.51 -3.62
N GLY A 19 0.37 9.67 -4.24
CA GLY A 19 -0.06 10.88 -3.54
C GLY A 19 -1.56 11.07 -3.64
N ARG A 20 -2.27 11.07 -2.50
CA ARG A 20 -3.69 11.42 -2.43
C ARG A 20 -3.85 12.84 -1.90
N VAL A 21 -4.16 13.76 -2.82
CA VAL A 21 -4.28 15.21 -2.55
C VAL A 21 -5.65 15.80 -2.90
N SER A 22 -6.50 15.06 -3.61
CA SER A 22 -7.88 15.39 -3.93
C SER A 22 -8.74 14.11 -3.88
N THR A 23 -10.06 14.27 -3.84
CA THR A 23 -11.01 13.15 -3.91
C THR A 23 -11.38 12.79 -5.36
N GLU A 24 -10.86 13.50 -6.35
CA GLU A 24 -11.23 13.32 -7.77
C GLU A 24 -10.71 11.99 -8.33
N ASP A 25 -9.60 11.50 -7.79
CA ASP A 25 -8.93 10.27 -8.25
C ASP A 25 -9.14 9.09 -7.28
N ASP A 26 -10.09 9.15 -6.35
CA ASP A 26 -10.31 8.10 -5.34
C ASP A 26 -10.53 6.72 -5.96
N ASP A 27 -11.40 6.64 -6.97
CA ASP A 27 -11.68 5.38 -7.67
C ASP A 27 -10.44 4.82 -8.38
N ARG A 28 -9.62 5.69 -8.98
CA ARG A 28 -8.39 5.29 -9.68
C ARG A 28 -7.32 4.79 -8.72
N ILE A 29 -7.21 5.42 -7.56
CA ILE A 29 -6.28 4.99 -6.51
C ILE A 29 -6.69 3.59 -6.03
N LEU A 30 -7.97 3.36 -5.77
CA LEU A 30 -8.48 2.05 -5.34
C LEU A 30 -8.26 0.97 -6.42
N GLU A 31 -8.55 1.28 -7.69
CA GLU A 31 -8.31 0.38 -8.82
C GLU A 31 -6.81 0.04 -8.98
N THR A 32 -5.94 1.02 -8.77
CA THR A 32 -4.48 0.83 -8.81
C THR A 32 -4.03 -0.10 -7.69
N LEU A 33 -4.52 0.12 -6.46
CA LEU A 33 -4.21 -0.74 -5.32
C LEU A 33 -4.72 -2.18 -5.53
N GLU A 34 -5.93 -2.34 -6.06
CA GLU A 34 -6.48 -3.66 -6.41
C GLU A 34 -5.63 -4.38 -7.46
N SER A 35 -5.14 -3.65 -8.48
CA SER A 35 -4.26 -4.21 -9.51
C SER A 35 -2.91 -4.64 -8.94
N LEU A 36 -2.32 -3.82 -8.06
CA LEU A 36 -1.03 -4.14 -7.41
C LEU A 36 -1.17 -5.30 -6.42
N TYR A 37 -2.26 -5.37 -5.68
CA TYR A 37 -2.50 -6.40 -4.67
C TYR A 37 -2.77 -7.78 -5.30
N ASN A 38 -3.40 -7.82 -6.48
CA ASN A 38 -3.74 -9.05 -7.18
C ASN A 38 -2.73 -9.42 -8.29
N GLN A 39 -1.56 -8.77 -8.35
CA GLN A 39 -0.55 -9.10 -9.35
C GLN A 39 -0.04 -10.55 -9.14
N GLU A 40 0.13 -11.30 -10.23
CA GLU A 40 0.60 -12.70 -10.17
C GLU A 40 2.13 -12.82 -9.98
N GLU A 41 2.87 -11.72 -10.07
CA GLU A 41 4.34 -11.71 -9.97
C GLU A 41 4.82 -11.87 -8.51
N ASP A 42 5.83 -12.73 -8.30
CA ASP A 42 6.44 -13.04 -7.00
C ASP A 42 7.37 -11.91 -6.48
N HIS A 43 7.26 -10.70 -7.03
CA HIS A 43 8.05 -9.55 -6.61
C HIS A 43 7.40 -8.88 -5.39
N SER A 44 8.17 -8.77 -4.30
CA SER A 44 7.75 -8.00 -3.14
C SER A 44 7.68 -6.52 -3.50
N VAL A 45 6.46 -5.98 -3.59
CA VAL A 45 6.19 -4.55 -3.76
C VAL A 45 5.86 -3.93 -2.41
N GLU A 46 6.43 -2.76 -2.13
CA GLU A 46 6.00 -1.89 -1.03
C GLU A 46 5.13 -0.78 -1.60
N VAL A 47 3.93 -0.57 -1.06
CA VAL A 47 3.06 0.56 -1.46
C VAL A 47 3.00 1.58 -0.34
N LEU A 48 3.35 2.83 -0.67
CA LEU A 48 3.30 3.99 0.22
C LEU A 48 2.23 4.96 -0.28
N LEU A 49 1.19 5.19 0.53
CA LEU A 49 0.16 6.19 0.23
C LEU A 49 0.41 7.45 1.06
N ALA A 50 0.87 8.52 0.42
CA ALA A 50 0.97 9.83 1.04
C ALA A 50 -0.41 10.51 1.01
N ASP A 51 -1.06 10.61 2.16
CA ASP A 51 -2.47 11.01 2.26
C ASP A 51 -2.64 12.34 2.96
N ARG A 52 -3.11 13.36 2.23
CA ARG A 52 -3.44 14.69 2.76
C ARG A 52 -4.89 14.84 3.19
N ILE A 53 -5.76 13.91 2.81
CA ILE A 53 -7.21 14.04 3.00
C ILE A 53 -7.64 13.35 4.29
N ASN A 54 -7.10 12.15 4.58
CA ASN A 54 -7.37 11.37 5.79
C ASN A 54 -8.88 11.23 6.09
N ASP A 55 -9.59 10.51 5.23
CA ASP A 55 -11.04 10.35 5.30
C ASP A 55 -11.48 8.87 5.23
N HIS A 56 -12.73 8.65 4.85
CA HIS A 56 -13.31 7.32 4.70
C HIS A 56 -12.58 6.43 3.67
N VAL A 57 -12.00 6.99 2.61
CA VAL A 57 -11.21 6.22 1.64
C VAL A 57 -9.90 5.77 2.27
N SER A 58 -9.29 6.61 3.11
CA SER A 58 -8.10 6.25 3.89
C SER A 58 -8.37 5.06 4.81
N GLN A 59 -9.54 5.04 5.46
CA GLN A 59 -9.96 3.91 6.30
C GLN A 59 -10.22 2.65 5.47
N ARG A 60 -10.86 2.80 4.31
CA ARG A 60 -11.07 1.70 3.38
C ARG A 60 -9.72 1.09 2.97
N ILE A 61 -8.74 1.90 2.60
CA ILE A 61 -7.42 1.43 2.20
C ILE A 61 -6.72 0.68 3.32
N LYS A 62 -6.79 1.17 4.58
CA LYS A 62 -6.24 0.46 5.75
C LYS A 62 -6.85 -0.93 5.96
N ASN A 63 -8.13 -1.11 5.63
CA ASN A 63 -8.84 -2.37 5.83
C ASN A 63 -8.65 -3.34 4.66
N ASP A 64 -8.77 -2.84 3.43
CA ASP A 64 -8.83 -3.65 2.22
C ASP A 64 -7.42 -3.97 1.68
N PHE A 65 -6.43 -3.10 1.96
CA PHE A 65 -5.04 -3.22 1.48
C PHE A 65 -4.04 -3.10 2.65
N PRO A 66 -3.98 -4.09 3.57
CA PRO A 66 -3.19 -4.00 4.80
C PRO A 66 -1.68 -3.84 4.58
N ASP A 67 -1.17 -4.25 3.42
CA ASP A 67 0.23 -4.10 3.03
C ASP A 67 0.56 -2.68 2.51
N THR A 68 -0.46 -1.83 2.31
CA THR A 68 -0.26 -0.42 1.96
C THR A 68 0.02 0.40 3.20
N ARG A 69 1.20 1.02 3.26
CA ARG A 69 1.57 1.91 4.34
C ARG A 69 1.07 3.32 4.06
N ILE A 70 0.13 3.79 4.88
CA ILE A 70 -0.37 5.16 4.80
C ILE A 70 0.56 6.11 5.57
N ILE A 71 1.01 7.15 4.90
CA ILE A 71 1.79 8.27 5.46
C ILE A 71 0.86 9.48 5.51
N GLU A 72 0.36 9.77 6.70
CA GLU A 72 -0.47 10.95 6.94
C GLU A 72 0.35 12.23 6.71
N CYS A 73 -0.14 13.09 5.82
CA CYS A 73 0.51 14.33 5.44
C CYS A 73 -0.25 15.51 6.05
N SER A 74 0.46 16.36 6.78
CA SER A 74 -0.11 17.63 7.25
C SER A 74 -0.43 18.55 6.05
N PRO A 75 -1.50 19.37 6.12
CA PRO A 75 -1.87 20.32 5.07
C PRO A 75 -0.77 21.34 4.73
#